data_AF-A0A183MJL4-F1
#
_entry.id   AF-A0A183MJL4-F1
#
_cell.length_a   1.000
_cell.length_b   1.000
_cell.length_c   1.000
_cell.angle_alpha   90.00
_cell.angle_beta   90.00
_cell.angle_gamma   90.00
#
_symmetry.space_group_name_H-M   'P 1'
#
loop_
_entity.id
_entity.type
_entity.pdbx_description
1 polymer ?
#
loop_
_entity_poly.entity_id
_entity_poly.type
_entity_poly.pdbx_seq_one_letter_code
_entity_poly.pdbx_strand_id
1 'polypeptide(L)'
;MKQLYDTTKKLAGKYSKPERPVKDKEGKPITEIQQQRNRWVEYFEELLNRPAPMNPPDIEAAHTDLPIDVNPPTKEEIRMAAATTTTTTTTTTTTTTTTTTTTTTTTTTLISTTTTTSSSSSSY
;
A
#
# COMPACT_ATOMS: atom_id res chain seq x y z
N MET A 1 -18.24 -17.01 15.17
CA MET A 1 -17.64 -15.65 15.11
C MET A 1 -17.07 -15.16 16.44
N LYS A 2 -17.73 -15.35 17.59
CA LYS A 2 -17.26 -14.85 18.90
C LYS A 2 -15.90 -15.41 19.35
N GLN A 3 -15.67 -16.72 19.17
CA GLN A 3 -14.41 -17.36 19.56
C GLN A 3 -13.18 -16.79 18.83
N LEU A 4 -13.33 -16.41 17.55
CA LEU A 4 -12.23 -15.83 16.78
C LEU A 4 -11.86 -14.45 17.32
N TYR A 5 -12.85 -13.59 17.60
CA TYR A 5 -12.64 -12.28 18.21
C TYR A 5 -11.97 -12.38 19.58
N ASP A 6 -12.44 -13.28 20.44
CA ASP A 6 -11.88 -13.48 21.78
C ASP A 6 -10.43 -13.99 21.73
N THR A 7 -10.12 -14.87 20.76
CA THR A 7 -8.77 -15.41 20.53
C THR A 7 -7.81 -14.35 20.01
N THR A 8 -8.23 -13.58 19.00
CA THR A 8 -7.43 -12.46 18.44
C THR A 8 -7.18 -11.38 19.49
N LYS A 9 -8.18 -11.04 20.30
CA LYS A 9 -8.04 -10.05 21.38
C LYS A 9 -7.08 -10.52 22.48
N LYS A 10 -7.04 -11.82 22.78
CA LYS A 10 -6.07 -12.41 23.72
C LYS A 10 -4.65 -12.43 23.16
N LEU A 11 -4.49 -12.75 21.87
CA LEU A 11 -3.19 -12.76 21.16
C LEU A 11 -2.62 -11.37 20.92
N ALA A 12 -3.47 -10.35 20.71
CA ALA A 12 -3.04 -8.98 20.47
C ALA A 12 -2.29 -8.32 21.65
N GLY A 13 -2.24 -8.97 22.83
CA GLY A 13 -1.48 -8.51 23.97
C GLY A 13 -1.90 -7.11 24.48
N LYS A 14 -1.07 -6.52 25.33
CA LYS A 14 -1.15 -5.09 25.65
C LYS A 14 -0.32 -4.37 24.59
N TYR A 15 -0.95 -3.57 23.74
CA TYR A 15 -0.22 -2.67 22.84
C TYR A 15 0.72 -1.80 23.67
N SER A 16 2.03 -2.11 23.64
CA SER A 16 3.05 -1.20 24.14
C SER A 16 3.25 -0.07 23.14
N LYS A 17 3.74 1.08 23.61
CA LYS A 17 4.13 2.16 22.70
C LYS A 17 5.08 1.59 21.63
N PRO A 18 4.86 1.89 20.34
CA PRO A 18 5.78 1.45 19.31
C PRO A 18 7.17 2.02 19.61
N GLU A 19 8.21 1.19 19.47
CA GLU A 19 9.62 1.57 19.69
C GLU A 19 10.02 2.79 18.84
N ARG A 20 9.37 2.95 17.68
CA ARG A 20 9.55 4.07 16.77
C ARG A 20 8.23 4.79 16.54
N PRO A 21 7.97 5.93 17.22
CA PRO A 21 6.79 6.73 16.96
C PRO A 21 6.87 7.38 15.56
N VAL A 22 5.71 7.57 14.94
CA VAL A 22 5.61 8.34 13.69
C VAL A 22 6.02 9.78 13.97
N LYS A 23 6.76 10.40 13.05
CA LYS A 23 7.25 11.77 13.18
C LYS A 23 6.54 12.71 12.21
N ASP A 24 6.37 13.96 12.62
CA ASP A 24 5.96 15.05 11.74
C ASP A 24 7.09 15.45 10.77
N LYS A 25 6.84 16.47 9.95
CA LYS A 25 7.81 16.98 8.98
C LYS A 25 9.04 17.62 9.64
N GLU A 26 8.87 18.11 10.86
CA GLU A 26 9.90 18.68 11.71
C GLU A 26 10.68 17.60 12.50
N GLY A 27 10.32 16.32 12.34
CA GLY A 27 10.97 15.18 12.98
C GLY A 27 10.54 14.92 14.43
N LYS A 28 9.49 15.59 14.92
CA LYS A 28 8.95 15.41 16.27
C LYS A 28 7.96 14.24 16.31
N PRO A 29 7.93 13.45 17.39
CA PRO A 29 6.98 12.35 17.54
C PRO A 29 5.52 12.83 17.58
N ILE A 30 4.67 12.19 16.78
CA ILE A 30 3.23 12.34 16.80
C ILE A 30 2.65 11.34 17.80
N THR A 31 1.82 11.82 18.73
CA THR A 31 1.19 10.99 19.77
C THR A 31 -0.30 10.80 19.58
N GLU A 32 -0.95 11.65 18.79
CA GLU A 32 -2.38 11.61 18.52
C GLU A 32 -2.70 10.86 17.23
N ILE A 33 -3.71 9.98 17.26
CA ILE A 33 -4.13 9.16 16.12
C ILE A 33 -4.60 10.02 14.94
N GLN A 34 -5.29 11.13 15.21
CA GLN A 34 -5.77 12.03 14.15
C GLN A 34 -4.61 12.70 13.42
N GLN A 35 -3.62 13.19 14.16
CA GLN A 35 -2.40 13.75 13.58
C GLN A 35 -1.61 12.71 12.78
N GLN A 36 -1.56 11.45 13.26
CA GLN A 36 -0.92 10.37 12.51
C GLN A 36 -1.63 10.08 11.18
N ARG A 37 -2.98 10.11 11.17
CA ARG A 37 -3.78 9.97 9.93
C ARG A 37 -3.53 11.12 8.97
N ASN A 38 -3.50 12.35 9.47
CA ASN A 38 -3.19 13.52 8.63
C ASN A 38 -1.80 13.41 8.03
N ARG A 39 -0.81 12.94 8.81
CA ARG A 39 0.54 12.67 8.31
C ARG A 39 0.57 11.58 7.23
N TRP A 40 -0.26 10.54 7.36
CA TRP A 40 -0.41 9.53 6.31
C TRP A 40 -1.00 10.12 5.03
N VAL A 41 -2.08 10.89 5.12
CA VAL A 41 -2.71 11.54 3.95
C VAL A 41 -1.69 12.40 3.22
N GLU A 42 -1.00 13.27 3.94
CA GLU A 42 0.03 14.15 3.38
C GLU A 42 1.18 13.36 2.74
N TYR A 43 1.70 12.32 3.40
CA TYR A 43 2.75 11.48 2.84
C TYR A 43 2.33 10.80 1.53
N PHE A 44 1.11 10.28 1.47
CA PHE A 44 0.59 9.66 0.25
C PHE A 44 0.32 10.69 -0.85
N GLU A 45 -0.19 11.87 -0.52
CA GLU A 45 -0.34 12.96 -1.48
C GLU A 45 1.02 13.37 -2.06
N GLU A 46 2.05 13.56 -1.24
CA GLU A 46 3.41 13.88 -1.71
C GLU A 46 3.97 12.77 -2.61
N LEU A 47 3.78 11.51 -2.21
CA LEU A 47 4.28 10.36 -2.95
C LEU A 47 3.60 10.21 -4.31
N LEU A 48 2.28 10.39 -4.37
CA LEU A 48 1.48 10.22 -5.59
C LEU A 48 1.59 11.42 -6.54
N ASN A 49 1.84 12.62 -6.01
CA ASN A 49 2.03 13.83 -6.81
C ASN A 49 3.50 14.10 -7.17
N ARG A 50 4.43 13.24 -6.72
CA ARG A 50 5.85 13.37 -7.04
C ARG A 50 6.08 13.20 -8.55
N PRO A 51 6.72 14.17 -9.24
CA PRO A 51 7.04 14.03 -10.65
C PRO A 51 7.98 12.84 -10.87
N ALA A 52 7.93 12.26 -12.07
CA ALA A 52 8.87 11.22 -12.45
C ALA A 52 10.31 11.73 -12.28
N PRO A 53 11.23 10.92 -11.71
CA PRO A 53 12.63 11.31 -11.61
C PRO A 53 13.18 11.56 -13.03
N MET A 54 13.87 12.68 -13.21
CA MET A 54 14.46 13.07 -14.51
C MET A 54 15.55 12.09 -14.95
N ASN A 55 16.25 11.50 -14.00
CA ASN A 55 17.31 10.55 -14.28
C ASN A 55 16.70 9.15 -14.36
N PRO A 56 17.01 8.38 -15.42
CA PRO A 56 16.66 6.97 -15.43
C PRO A 56 17.32 6.30 -14.21
N PRO A 57 16.68 5.27 -13.64
CA PRO A 57 17.34 4.42 -12.66
C PRO A 57 18.66 3.90 -13.23
N ASP A 58 19.75 4.11 -12.49
CA ASP A 58 21.04 3.50 -12.79
C ASP A 58 20.95 2.01 -12.41
N ILE A 59 20.46 1.22 -13.36
CA ILE A 59 20.34 -0.22 -13.23
C ILE A 59 21.52 -0.81 -13.99
N GLU A 60 22.53 -1.27 -13.25
CA GLU A 60 23.55 -2.13 -13.82
C GLU A 60 22.86 -3.34 -14.45
N ALA A 61 23.15 -3.58 -15.73
CA ALA A 61 22.63 -4.76 -16.41
C ALA A 61 23.04 -6.00 -15.60
N ALA A 62 22.07 -6.85 -15.27
CA ALA A 62 22.38 -8.15 -14.70
C ALA A 62 23.37 -8.85 -15.64
N HIS A 63 24.41 -9.48 -15.08
CA HIS A 63 25.32 -10.29 -15.88
C HIS A 63 24.52 -11.42 -16.53
N THR A 64 24.26 -11.28 -17.84
CA THR A 64 23.44 -12.22 -18.62
C THR A 64 24.11 -13.59 -18.82
N ASP A 65 25.39 -13.72 -18.53
CA ASP A 65 26.15 -14.95 -18.76
C ASP A 65 26.20 -15.82 -17.50
N LEU A 66 25.05 -16.32 -17.07
CA LEU A 66 25.03 -17.62 -16.43
C LEU A 66 24.85 -18.65 -17.55
N PRO A 67 25.89 -19.40 -17.94
CA PRO A 67 25.73 -20.49 -18.89
C PRO A 67 24.84 -21.56 -18.25
N ILE A 68 23.53 -21.46 -18.49
CA ILE A 68 22.59 -22.53 -18.21
C ILE A 68 22.74 -23.51 -19.35
N ASP A 69 23.09 -24.76 -19.01
CA ASP A 69 23.07 -25.85 -19.98
C ASP A 69 21.62 -26.10 -20.39
N VAL A 70 21.30 -25.81 -21.66
CA VAL A 70 19.96 -26.01 -22.25
C VAL A 70 19.82 -27.41 -22.83
N ASN A 71 20.85 -28.26 -22.72
CA ASN A 71 20.77 -29.63 -23.17
C ASN A 71 19.87 -30.46 -22.24
N PRO A 72 19.17 -31.47 -22.78
CA PRO A 72 18.43 -32.41 -21.95
C PRO A 72 19.36 -33.10 -20.93
N PRO A 73 18.97 -33.20 -19.64
CA PRO A 73 19.79 -33.84 -18.63
C PRO A 73 20.00 -35.32 -18.93
N THR A 74 21.20 -35.82 -18.61
CA THR A 74 21.51 -37.23 -18.85
C THR A 74 20.93 -38.14 -17.76
N LYS A 75 20.67 -39.41 -18.08
CA LYS A 75 20.14 -40.39 -17.11
C LYS A 75 21.01 -40.51 -15.86
N GLU A 76 22.33 -40.41 -16.01
CA GLU A 76 23.26 -40.51 -14.88
C GLU A 76 23.31 -39.25 -14.04
N GLU A 77 23.16 -38.08 -14.64
CA GLU A 77 23.02 -36.81 -13.92
C GLU A 77 21.75 -36.80 -13.06
N ILE A 78 20.61 -37.25 -13.61
CA ILE A 78 19.36 -37.41 -12.87
C ILE A 78 19.54 -38.39 -11.70
N ARG A 79 20.22 -39.52 -11.93
CA ARG A 79 20.46 -40.52 -10.88
C ARG A 79 21.35 -39.97 -9.77
N MET A 80 22.40 -39.24 -10.13
CA MET A 80 23.30 -38.62 -9.14
C MET A 80 22.59 -37.54 -8.33
N ALA A 81 21.83 -36.65 -8.97
CA ALA A 81 21.09 -35.58 -8.29
C ALA A 81 19.98 -36.12 -7.36
N ALA A 82 19.31 -37.20 -7.77
CA ALA A 82 18.32 -37.89 -6.93
C ALA A 82 18.97 -38.56 -5.70
N ALA A 83 20.25 -38.96 -5.77
CA ALA A 83 20.96 -39.55 -4.64
C ALA A 83 21.48 -38.49 -3.63
N THR A 84 21.72 -37.24 -4.07
CA THR A 84 22.22 -36.15 -3.22
C THR A 84 21.14 -35.24 -2.64
N THR A 85 19.89 -35.32 -3.11
CA THR A 85 18.78 -34.54 -2.56
C THR A 85 18.20 -35.20 -1.31
N THR A 86 18.62 -34.75 -0.13
CA THR A 86 17.88 -35.01 1.12
C THR A 86 16.46 -34.45 0.99
N THR A 87 15.48 -35.36 0.93
CA THR A 87 14.03 -35.11 0.78
C THR A 87 13.49 -34.03 1.72
N THR A 88 13.09 -32.89 1.16
CA THR A 88 12.15 -31.97 1.82
C THR A 88 10.92 -31.82 0.93
N THR A 89 9.79 -32.36 1.37
CA THR A 89 8.50 -32.36 0.67
C THR A 89 7.87 -30.96 0.69
N THR A 90 7.62 -30.34 -0.47
CA THR A 90 6.96 -29.03 -0.55
C THR A 90 5.63 -29.12 -1.30
N THR A 91 4.55 -28.77 -0.61
CA THR A 91 3.15 -28.72 -1.09
C THR A 91 2.89 -27.44 -1.90
N THR A 92 2.47 -27.56 -3.16
CA THR A 92 2.06 -26.44 -4.02
C THR A 92 0.67 -25.93 -3.63
N THR A 93 0.52 -24.64 -3.30
CA THR A 93 -0.75 -23.96 -3.00
C THR A 93 -1.01 -22.87 -4.04
N THR A 94 -2.14 -22.92 -4.75
CA THR A 94 -2.57 -21.93 -5.75
C THR A 94 -3.51 -20.91 -5.10
N THR A 95 -3.18 -19.61 -5.18
CA THR A 95 -3.96 -18.51 -4.58
C THR A 95 -4.58 -17.63 -5.67
N THR A 96 -5.91 -17.44 -5.64
CA THR A 96 -6.68 -16.59 -6.55
C THR A 96 -7.04 -15.27 -5.86
N THR A 97 -6.72 -14.12 -6.47
CA THR A 97 -6.97 -12.78 -5.92
C THR A 97 -8.20 -12.13 -6.57
N THR A 98 -9.14 -11.64 -5.76
CA THR A 98 -10.36 -10.91 -6.20
C THR A 98 -10.25 -9.43 -5.81
N THR A 99 -10.42 -8.53 -6.79
CA THR A 99 -10.35 -7.07 -6.60
C THR A 99 -11.76 -6.48 -6.48
N THR A 100 -12.02 -5.68 -5.43
CA THR A 100 -13.30 -4.98 -5.21
C THR A 100 -13.10 -3.48 -5.32
N THR A 101 -13.82 -2.84 -6.24
CA THR A 101 -13.78 -1.38 -6.47
C THR A 101 -14.91 -0.69 -5.69
N THR A 102 -14.60 0.36 -4.93
CA THR A 102 -15.59 1.16 -4.18
C THR A 102 -15.69 2.56 -4.80
N THR A 103 -16.90 2.99 -5.15
CA THR A 103 -17.18 4.31 -5.77
C THR A 103 -17.81 5.25 -4.75
N THR A 104 -17.27 6.45 -4.59
CA THR A 104 -17.79 7.49 -3.67
C THR A 104 -18.41 8.64 -4.48
N THR A 105 -19.66 8.99 -4.18
CA THR A 105 -20.40 10.10 -4.83
C THR A 105 -20.45 11.32 -3.90
N THR A 106 -20.01 12.48 -4.38
CA THR A 106 -20.03 13.76 -3.64
C THR A 106 -21.18 14.65 -4.12
N THR A 107 -22.07 15.04 -3.21
CA THR A 107 -23.20 15.95 -3.49
C THR A 107 -22.85 17.37 -3.07
N THR A 108 -22.85 18.32 -4.01
CA THR A 108 -22.61 19.75 -3.77
C THR A 108 -23.94 20.51 -3.70
N THR A 109 -24.25 21.11 -2.55
CA THR A 109 -25.43 21.97 -2.35
C THR A 109 -25.09 23.43 -2.68
N LEU A 110 -25.80 24.02 -3.64
CA LEU A 110 -25.67 25.43 -4.01
C LEU A 110 -26.61 26.30 -3.15
N ILE A 111 -26.04 27.31 -2.47
CA ILE A 111 -26.79 28.29 -1.69
C ILE A 111 -26.93 29.56 -2.54
N SER A 112 -28.14 29.92 -2.93
CA SER A 112 -28.44 31.13 -3.70
C SER A 112 -28.74 32.29 -2.75
N THR A 113 -28.03 33.42 -2.89
CA THR A 113 -28.32 34.68 -2.18
C THR A 113 -29.06 35.65 -3.10
N THR A 114 -30.27 36.07 -2.73
CA THR A 114 -31.05 37.09 -3.46
C THR A 114 -30.76 38.50 -2.94
N THR A 115 -30.27 39.38 -3.80
CA THR A 115 -30.10 40.82 -3.51
C THR A 115 -31.35 41.57 -4.00
N THR A 116 -32.06 42.24 -3.10
CA THR A 116 -33.24 43.07 -3.42
C THR A 116 -32.81 44.52 -3.63
N THR A 117 -32.97 45.03 -4.85
CA THR A 117 -32.75 46.44 -5.21
C THR A 117 -34.10 47.15 -5.26
N SER A 118 -34.36 48.08 -4.34
CA SER A 118 -35.56 48.92 -4.32
C SER A 118 -35.30 50.22 -5.08
N SER A 119 -36.00 50.41 -6.21
CA SER A 119 -36.00 51.65 -6.99
C SER A 119 -37.29 52.42 -6.70
N SER A 120 -37.18 53.62 -6.14
CA SER A 120 -38.30 54.55 -5.91
C SER A 120 -38.38 55.55 -7.07
N SER A 121 -39.54 55.65 -7.73
CA SER A 121 -39.86 56.74 -8.66
C SER A 121 -41.03 57.55 -8.11
N SER A 122 -40.82 58.87 -7.97
CA SER A 122 -41.83 59.86 -7.59
C SER A 122 -42.15 60.72 -8.81
N SER A 123 -43.41 60.76 -9.23
CA SER A 123 -43.90 61.59 -10.33
C SER A 123 -44.38 62.96 -9.83
N TYR A 124 -44.24 63.98 -10.69
CA TYR A 124 -45.17 65.11 -10.77
C TYR A 124 -45.86 65.07 -12.12
#